data_AF-A0A4Q6GKN0-F1
#
_entry.id   AF-A0A4Q6GKN0-F1
#
_cell.length_a   1.000
_cell.length_b   1.000
_cell.length_c   1.000
_cell.angle_alpha   90.00
_cell.angle_beta   90.00
_cell.angle_gamma   90.00
#
_symmetry.space_group_name_H-M   'P 1'
#
loop_
_entity.id
_entity.type
_entity.pdbx_description
1 polymer ?
#
loop_
_entity_poly.entity_id
_entity_poly.type
_entity_poly.pdbx_seq_one_letter_code
_entity_poly.pdbx_strand_id
1 'polypeptide(L)'
;ARTVGMELDRIEAELAALASAMVATDMALDKGAHDEQRLLGDITRLAARLEKLVLDNGYRFSASKAYFGIVKARIEELREVRIEGTPTVEEFMERRLAPAMQTCGAVNARQDALARRIADSNDLLRTRVGIVQELQNRRILESMNARAAQQLRLQLAVEGLSVAAISYYLVGLLGYAGKAAKAAGLPINPDLALGILVPVVAGAVWLAQRRVHHRIGRRGAT
;
A
#
# COMPACT_ATOMS: atom_id res chain seq x y z
N ALA A 1 -10.75 38.55 -6.85
CA ALA A 1 -11.99 37.88 -6.44
C ALA A 1 -12.63 37.13 -7.61
N ARG A 2 -13.10 37.80 -8.68
CA ARG A 2 -13.72 37.09 -9.83
C ARG A 2 -12.79 36.10 -10.54
N THR A 3 -11.54 36.50 -10.81
CA THR A 3 -10.52 35.63 -11.40
C THR A 3 -10.20 34.41 -10.53
N VAL A 4 -10.01 34.64 -9.23
CA VAL A 4 -9.84 33.58 -8.22
C VAL A 4 -11.05 32.64 -8.18
N GLY A 5 -12.27 33.19 -8.26
CA GLY A 5 -13.50 32.40 -8.32
C GLY A 5 -13.53 31.43 -9.51
N MET A 6 -13.16 31.90 -10.70
CA MET A 6 -13.11 31.04 -11.91
C MET A 6 -12.07 29.91 -11.77
N GLU A 7 -10.91 30.18 -11.17
CA GLU A 7 -9.92 29.12 -10.90
C GLU A 7 -10.41 28.13 -9.84
N LEU A 8 -11.16 28.58 -8.83
CA LEU A 8 -11.78 27.66 -7.87
C LEU A 8 -12.84 26.78 -8.52
N ASP A 9 -13.64 27.31 -9.44
CA ASP A 9 -14.62 26.52 -10.20
C ASP A 9 -13.93 25.41 -11.01
N ARG A 10 -12.75 25.70 -11.59
CA ARG A 10 -11.91 24.69 -12.29
C ARG A 10 -11.39 23.62 -11.34
N ILE A 11 -10.79 24.01 -10.22
CA ILE A 11 -10.27 23.08 -9.20
C ILE A 11 -11.39 22.20 -8.65
N GLU A 12 -12.58 22.77 -8.40
CA GLU A 12 -13.74 22.03 -7.90
C GLU A 12 -14.26 21.02 -8.93
N ALA A 13 -14.35 21.39 -10.21
CA ALA A 13 -14.73 20.48 -11.28
C ALA A 13 -13.72 19.33 -11.46
N GLU A 14 -12.43 19.64 -11.44
CA GLU A 14 -11.37 18.62 -11.53
C GLU A 14 -11.40 17.67 -10.32
N LEU A 15 -11.59 18.19 -9.10
CA LEU A 15 -11.74 17.37 -7.90
C LEU A 15 -12.97 16.45 -7.99
N ALA A 16 -14.10 16.95 -8.48
CA ALA A 16 -15.31 16.14 -8.68
C ALA A 16 -15.08 15.01 -9.69
N ALA A 17 -14.34 15.27 -10.77
CA ALA A 17 -13.96 14.26 -11.75
C ALA A 17 -13.05 13.18 -11.14
N LEU A 18 -12.06 13.57 -10.34
CA LEU A 18 -11.17 12.63 -9.65
C LEU A 18 -11.91 11.82 -8.59
N ALA A 19 -12.80 12.43 -7.81
CA ALA A 19 -13.65 11.73 -6.86
C ALA A 19 -14.54 10.68 -7.56
N SER A 20 -15.06 11.01 -8.74
CA SER A 20 -15.83 10.06 -9.55
C SER A 20 -14.97 8.91 -10.07
N ALA A 21 -13.73 9.20 -10.48
CA ALA A 21 -12.75 8.18 -10.87
C ALA A 21 -12.36 7.27 -9.68
N MET A 22 -12.23 7.81 -8.46
CA MET A 22 -12.01 7.01 -7.24
C MET A 22 -13.08 5.95 -7.06
N VAL A 23 -14.36 6.36 -7.15
CA VAL A 23 -15.52 5.47 -7.01
C VAL A 23 -15.55 4.42 -8.14
N ALA A 24 -15.27 4.82 -9.38
CA ALA A 24 -15.23 3.89 -10.51
C ALA A 24 -14.12 2.83 -10.35
N THR A 25 -12.98 3.22 -9.79
CA THR A 25 -11.85 2.30 -9.54
C THR A 25 -12.14 1.35 -8.37
N ASP A 26 -13.00 1.74 -7.43
CA ASP A 26 -13.41 0.89 -6.31
C ASP A 26 -14.20 -0.34 -6.78
N MET A 27 -15.03 -0.18 -7.80
CA MET A 27 -15.75 -1.29 -8.44
C MET A 27 -14.86 -2.24 -9.24
N ALA A 28 -13.61 -1.84 -9.51
CA ALA A 28 -12.63 -2.58 -10.29
C ALA A 28 -11.41 -2.92 -9.42
N LEU A 29 -11.61 -3.72 -8.37
CA LEU A 29 -10.59 -4.26 -7.45
C LEU A 29 -9.38 -4.95 -8.09
N ASP A 30 -9.36 -5.09 -9.42
CA ASP A 30 -8.29 -5.71 -10.21
C ASP A 30 -7.42 -4.68 -10.99
N LYS A 31 -7.84 -3.40 -11.04
CA LYS A 31 -7.01 -2.32 -11.61
C LYS A 31 -6.02 -1.86 -10.54
N GLY A 32 -4.82 -2.39 -10.62
CA GLY A 32 -3.80 -2.35 -9.56
C GLY A 32 -3.29 -0.97 -9.13
N ALA A 33 -2.38 -0.99 -8.15
CA ALA A 33 -1.81 0.15 -7.42
C ALA A 33 -1.32 1.33 -8.29
N HIS A 34 -1.00 1.11 -9.56
CA HIS A 34 -0.56 2.16 -10.49
C HIS A 34 -1.63 3.21 -10.79
N ASP A 35 -2.90 2.80 -10.93
CA ASP A 35 -3.99 3.75 -11.21
C ASP A 35 -4.29 4.62 -9.98
N GLU A 36 -4.23 4.02 -8.78
CA GLU A 36 -4.40 4.75 -7.52
C GLU A 36 -3.26 5.75 -7.26
N GLN A 37 -2.02 5.36 -7.58
CA GLN A 37 -0.86 6.24 -7.45
C GLN A 37 -0.91 7.43 -8.42
N ARG A 38 -1.46 7.24 -9.63
CA ARG A 38 -1.71 8.34 -10.57
C ARG A 38 -2.75 9.31 -10.01
N LEU A 39 -3.85 8.78 -9.49
CA LEU A 39 -4.93 9.59 -8.92
C LEU A 39 -4.45 10.39 -7.70
N LEU A 40 -3.62 9.77 -6.85
CA LEU A 40 -2.97 10.46 -5.74
C LEU A 40 -2.09 11.62 -6.23
N GLY A 41 -1.35 11.43 -7.31
CA GLY A 41 -0.56 12.47 -7.96
C GLY A 41 -1.43 13.62 -8.51
N ASP A 42 -2.58 13.31 -9.11
CA ASP A 42 -3.54 14.30 -9.59
C ASP A 42 -4.13 15.14 -8.45
N ILE A 43 -4.58 14.51 -7.37
CA ILE A 43 -5.11 15.21 -6.19
C ILE A 43 -4.01 16.08 -5.53
N THR A 44 -2.79 15.57 -5.44
CA THR A 44 -1.66 16.34 -4.89
C THR A 44 -1.34 17.58 -5.74
N ARG A 45 -1.44 17.48 -7.07
CA ARG A 45 -1.29 18.64 -7.97
C ARG A 45 -2.41 19.66 -7.79
N LEU A 46 -3.65 19.22 -7.61
CA LEU A 46 -4.78 20.10 -7.30
C LEU A 46 -4.58 20.84 -5.98
N ALA A 47 -4.12 20.14 -4.94
CA ALA A 47 -3.77 20.74 -3.66
C ALA A 47 -2.72 21.85 -3.84
N ALA A 48 -1.64 21.57 -4.57
CA ALA A 48 -0.59 22.56 -4.83
C ALA A 48 -1.09 23.78 -5.64
N ARG A 49 -2.00 23.57 -6.60
CA ARG A 49 -2.63 24.67 -7.36
C ARG A 49 -3.51 25.54 -6.46
N LEU A 50 -4.30 24.93 -5.58
CA LEU A 50 -5.11 25.68 -4.62
C LEU A 50 -4.23 26.47 -3.65
N GLU A 51 -3.18 25.83 -3.11
CA GLU A 51 -2.25 26.47 -2.19
C GLU A 51 -1.57 27.68 -2.82
N LYS A 52 -1.10 27.55 -4.06
CA LYS A 52 -0.54 28.67 -4.82
C LYS A 52 -1.56 29.81 -4.95
N LEU A 53 -2.81 29.49 -5.29
CA LEU A 53 -3.88 30.49 -5.44
C LEU A 53 -4.15 31.23 -4.13
N VAL A 54 -4.12 30.51 -3.00
CA VAL A 54 -4.26 31.07 -1.65
C VAL A 54 -3.07 31.98 -1.31
N LEU A 55 -1.84 31.53 -1.54
CA LEU A 55 -0.64 32.33 -1.28
C LEU A 55 -0.60 33.62 -2.11
N ASP A 56 -0.96 33.55 -3.39
CA ASP A 56 -0.93 34.70 -4.31
C ASP A 56 -1.99 35.76 -3.96
N ASN A 57 -3.12 35.38 -3.35
CA ASN A 57 -4.29 36.27 -3.19
C ASN A 57 -4.71 36.50 -1.73
N GLY A 58 -4.28 35.66 -0.79
CA GLY A 58 -4.73 35.67 0.60
C GLY A 58 -4.42 36.97 1.31
N TYR A 59 -3.22 37.52 1.11
CA TYR A 59 -2.85 38.83 1.67
C TYR A 59 -3.81 39.93 1.22
N ARG A 60 -4.17 39.96 -0.07
CA ARG A 60 -5.05 41.00 -0.63
C ARG A 60 -6.47 40.89 -0.08
N PHE A 61 -7.02 39.68 0.04
CA PHE A 61 -8.35 39.49 0.62
C PHE A 61 -8.39 39.83 2.12
N SER A 62 -7.36 39.42 2.87
CA SER A 62 -7.23 39.77 4.28
C SER A 62 -7.12 41.28 4.47
N ALA A 63 -6.26 41.94 3.69
CA ALA A 63 -6.11 43.39 3.71
C ALA A 63 -7.42 44.11 3.32
N SER A 64 -8.12 43.68 2.27
CA SER A 64 -9.43 44.26 1.89
C SER A 64 -10.44 44.14 3.02
N LYS A 65 -10.47 42.99 3.74
CA LYS A 65 -11.35 42.79 4.90
C LYS A 65 -11.01 43.73 6.05
N ALA A 66 -9.72 43.88 6.36
CA ALA A 66 -9.25 44.80 7.39
C ALA A 66 -9.58 46.26 7.05
N TYR A 67 -9.31 46.70 5.82
CA TYR A 67 -9.61 48.06 5.39
C TYR A 67 -11.10 48.37 5.39
N PHE A 68 -11.95 47.42 4.99
CA PHE A 68 -13.39 47.60 5.09
C PHE A 68 -13.85 47.78 6.55
N GLY A 69 -13.26 47.03 7.49
CA GLY A 69 -13.49 47.22 8.92
C GLY A 69 -13.07 48.61 9.42
N ILE A 70 -11.91 49.11 8.98
CA ILE A 70 -11.45 50.46 9.32
C ILE A 70 -12.41 51.52 8.78
N VAL A 71 -12.86 51.38 7.53
CA VAL A 71 -13.83 52.32 6.93
C VAL A 71 -15.13 52.35 7.76
N LYS A 72 -15.66 51.19 8.15
CA LYS A 72 -16.85 51.13 9.01
C LYS A 72 -16.62 51.82 10.35
N ALA A 73 -15.52 51.51 11.04
CA ALA A 73 -15.19 52.12 12.33
C ALA A 73 -15.07 53.65 12.22
N ARG A 74 -14.45 54.16 11.16
CA ARG A 74 -14.33 55.61 10.93
C ARG A 74 -15.67 56.28 10.64
N ILE A 75 -16.56 55.62 9.90
CA ILE A 75 -17.91 56.14 9.66
C ILE A 75 -18.71 56.17 10.97
N GLU A 76 -18.62 55.12 11.78
CA GLU A 76 -19.29 55.03 13.08
C GLU A 76 -18.82 56.15 14.04
N GLU A 77 -17.52 56.46 14.06
CA GLU A 77 -16.95 57.56 14.84
C GLU A 77 -17.49 58.95 14.46
N LEU A 78 -17.96 59.15 13.21
CA LEU A 78 -18.55 60.42 12.78
C LEU A 78 -19.89 60.72 13.46
N ARG A 79 -20.54 59.71 14.04
CA ARG A 79 -21.87 59.82 14.69
C ARG A 79 -22.87 60.53 13.81
N GLU A 80 -23.03 60.02 12.58
CA GLU A 80 -23.89 60.62 11.57
C GLU A 80 -25.34 60.78 12.06
N VAL A 81 -25.93 61.93 11.75
CA VAL A 81 -27.35 62.18 11.99
C VAL A 81 -28.06 62.20 10.64
N ARG A 82 -29.23 61.56 10.59
CA ARG A 82 -30.04 61.50 9.38
C ARG A 82 -30.53 62.89 8.98
N ILE A 83 -30.30 63.25 7.72
CA ILE A 83 -30.93 64.40 7.08
C ILE A 83 -31.97 63.88 6.08
N GLU A 84 -33.22 64.33 6.20
CA GLU A 84 -34.30 63.92 5.30
C GLU A 84 -33.94 64.18 3.82
N GLY A 85 -34.27 63.21 2.96
CA GLY A 85 -34.00 63.30 1.53
C GLY A 85 -32.58 62.93 1.08
N THR A 86 -31.64 62.67 1.99
CA THR A 86 -30.25 62.30 1.65
C THR A 86 -29.76 61.04 2.37
N PRO A 87 -29.07 60.11 1.67
CA PRO A 87 -28.44 58.96 2.32
C PRO A 87 -27.27 59.39 3.20
N THR A 88 -27.04 58.68 4.31
CA THR A 88 -25.83 58.88 5.15
C THR A 88 -24.58 58.34 4.43
N VAL A 89 -23.39 58.71 4.89
CA VAL A 89 -22.15 58.14 4.34
C VAL A 89 -22.12 56.64 4.60
N GLU A 90 -22.60 56.17 5.75
CA GLU A 90 -22.74 54.75 6.05
C GLU A 90 -23.59 54.03 4.99
N GLU A 91 -24.82 54.49 4.73
CA GLU A 91 -25.71 53.85 3.75
C GLU A 91 -25.09 53.83 2.34
N PHE A 92 -24.47 54.94 1.94
CA PHE A 92 -23.83 55.04 0.64
C PHE A 92 -22.65 54.08 0.51
N MET A 93 -21.76 54.06 1.51
CA MET A 93 -20.55 53.25 1.52
C MET A 93 -20.88 51.76 1.67
N GLU A 94 -21.86 51.40 2.51
CA GLU A 94 -22.32 50.03 2.67
C GLU A 94 -22.86 49.51 1.34
N ARG A 95 -23.77 50.24 0.67
CA ARG A 95 -24.31 49.84 -0.63
C ARG A 95 -23.23 49.70 -1.71
N ARG A 96 -22.14 50.47 -1.62
CA ARG A 96 -21.07 50.47 -2.63
C ARG A 96 -19.99 49.41 -2.38
N LEU A 97 -19.64 49.17 -1.11
CA LEU A 97 -18.52 48.33 -0.72
C LEU A 97 -18.96 46.94 -0.25
N ALA A 98 -20.10 46.81 0.43
CA ALA A 98 -20.55 45.54 0.99
C ALA A 98 -20.68 44.42 -0.05
N PRO A 99 -21.24 44.64 -1.27
CA PRO A 99 -21.32 43.57 -2.27
C PRO A 99 -19.96 43.00 -2.70
N ALA A 100 -18.96 43.88 -2.86
CA ALA A 100 -17.60 43.47 -3.21
C ALA A 100 -16.95 42.69 -2.05
N MET A 101 -17.16 43.15 -0.82
CA MET A 101 -16.63 42.51 0.38
C MET A 101 -17.27 41.15 0.68
N GLN A 102 -18.58 41.02 0.49
CA GLN A 102 -19.28 39.74 0.54
C GLN A 102 -18.74 38.76 -0.49
N THR A 103 -18.43 39.22 -1.71
CA THR A 103 -17.82 38.38 -2.74
C THR A 103 -16.44 37.87 -2.30
N CYS A 104 -15.60 38.73 -1.72
CA CYS A 104 -14.31 38.32 -1.17
C CYS A 104 -14.47 37.30 -0.04
N GLY A 105 -15.43 37.50 0.86
CA GLY A 105 -15.75 36.56 1.94
C GLY A 105 -16.22 35.20 1.43
N ALA A 106 -17.12 35.19 0.44
CA ALA A 106 -17.60 33.96 -0.20
C ALA A 106 -16.49 33.19 -0.89
N VAL A 107 -15.60 33.87 -1.63
CA VAL A 107 -14.43 33.24 -2.27
C VAL A 107 -13.50 32.63 -1.22
N ASN A 108 -13.23 33.33 -0.11
CA ASN A 108 -12.37 32.81 0.96
C ASN A 108 -12.99 31.56 1.63
N ALA A 109 -14.29 31.60 1.94
CA ALA A 109 -14.99 30.44 2.50
C ALA A 109 -14.99 29.23 1.54
N ARG A 110 -15.13 29.48 0.22
CA ARG A 110 -15.00 28.43 -0.81
C ARG A 110 -13.59 27.85 -0.86
N GLN A 111 -12.55 28.68 -0.75
CA GLN A 111 -11.15 28.21 -0.69
C GLN A 111 -10.95 27.25 0.48
N ASP A 112 -11.39 27.64 1.68
CA ASP A 112 -11.24 26.81 2.89
C ASP A 112 -12.02 25.49 2.77
N ALA A 113 -13.23 25.53 2.21
CA ALA A 113 -14.05 24.33 2.00
C ALA A 113 -13.40 23.38 0.98
N LEU A 114 -12.85 23.92 -0.11
CA LEU A 114 -12.18 23.12 -1.14
C LEU A 114 -10.87 22.52 -0.63
N ALA A 115 -10.10 23.27 0.16
CA ALA A 115 -8.87 22.78 0.80
C ALA A 115 -9.16 21.57 1.69
N ARG A 116 -10.21 21.64 2.53
CA ARG A 116 -10.66 20.52 3.36
C ARG A 116 -11.03 19.30 2.52
N ARG A 117 -11.85 19.48 1.47
CA ARG A 117 -12.27 18.38 0.59
C ARG A 117 -11.10 17.70 -0.14
N ILE A 118 -10.11 18.49 -0.58
CA ILE A 118 -8.89 17.95 -1.20
C ILE A 118 -8.08 17.15 -0.18
N ALA A 119 -7.91 17.66 1.04
CA ALA A 119 -7.21 16.95 2.11
C ALA A 119 -7.89 15.62 2.45
N ASP A 120 -9.21 15.64 2.66
CA ASP A 120 -9.99 14.42 2.93
C ASP A 120 -9.84 13.39 1.80
N SER A 121 -9.91 13.83 0.54
CA SER A 121 -9.74 12.96 -0.63
C SER A 121 -8.34 12.35 -0.71
N ASN A 122 -7.31 13.13 -0.35
CA ASN A 122 -5.92 12.69 -0.31
C ASN A 122 -5.71 11.62 0.77
N ASP A 123 -6.24 11.83 1.97
CA ASP A 123 -6.14 10.88 3.08
C ASP A 123 -6.85 9.56 2.78
N LEU A 124 -8.03 9.62 2.14
CA LEU A 124 -8.74 8.44 1.66
C LEU A 124 -7.91 7.66 0.62
N LEU A 125 -7.33 8.35 -0.37
CA LEU A 125 -6.49 7.71 -1.37
C LEU A 125 -5.23 7.09 -0.77
N ARG A 126 -4.57 7.79 0.15
CA ARG A 126 -3.38 7.29 0.82
C ARG A 126 -3.67 6.01 1.62
N THR A 127 -4.80 5.99 2.32
CA THR A 127 -5.28 4.81 3.05
C THR A 127 -5.52 3.65 2.09
N ARG A 128 -6.21 3.93 0.98
CA ARG A 128 -6.53 2.92 -0.05
C ARG A 128 -5.29 2.32 -0.70
N VAL A 129 -4.33 3.15 -1.12
CA VAL A 129 -3.04 2.69 -1.67
C VAL A 129 -2.32 1.79 -0.68
N GLY A 130 -2.33 2.14 0.62
CA GLY A 130 -1.77 1.30 1.68
C GLY A 130 -2.41 -0.08 1.76
N ILE A 131 -3.76 -0.14 1.74
CA ILE A 131 -4.51 -1.40 1.74
C ILE A 131 -4.19 -2.25 0.51
N VAL A 132 -4.15 -1.66 -0.69
CA VAL A 132 -3.85 -2.40 -1.93
C VAL A 132 -2.43 -2.97 -1.90
N GLN A 133 -1.45 -2.21 -1.41
CA GLN A 133 -0.08 -2.69 -1.24
C GLN A 133 0.00 -3.85 -0.22
N GLU A 134 -0.74 -3.76 0.89
CA GLU A 134 -0.78 -4.82 1.89
C GLU A 134 -1.41 -6.11 1.34
N LEU A 135 -2.54 -5.98 0.61
CA LEU A 135 -3.18 -7.11 -0.07
C LEU A 135 -2.25 -7.74 -1.11
N GLN A 136 -1.50 -6.93 -1.86
CA GLN A 136 -0.51 -7.43 -2.82
C GLN A 136 0.61 -8.20 -2.13
N ASN A 137 1.17 -7.65 -1.04
CA ASN A 137 2.21 -8.30 -0.25
C ASN A 137 1.72 -9.63 0.32
N ARG A 138 0.48 -9.67 0.85
CA ARG A 138 -0.15 -10.89 1.34
C ARG A 138 -0.27 -11.96 0.26
N ARG A 139 -0.74 -11.61 -0.94
CA ARG A 139 -0.82 -12.53 -2.09
C ARG A 139 0.56 -13.09 -2.48
N ILE A 140 1.60 -12.24 -2.46
CA ILE A 140 2.98 -12.68 -2.74
C ILE A 140 3.42 -13.72 -1.69
N LEU A 141 3.22 -13.44 -0.40
CA LEU A 141 3.58 -14.35 0.68
C LEU A 141 2.82 -15.68 0.60
N GLU A 142 1.51 -15.64 0.30
CA GLU A 142 0.70 -16.84 0.09
C GLU A 142 1.23 -17.68 -1.08
N SER A 143 1.60 -17.04 -2.19
CA SER A 143 2.19 -17.72 -3.35
C SER A 143 3.57 -18.33 -3.02
N MET A 144 4.37 -17.65 -2.20
CA MET A 144 5.68 -18.13 -1.76
C MET A 144 5.54 -19.36 -0.86
N ASN A 145 4.61 -19.33 0.09
CA ASN A 145 4.30 -20.47 0.96
C ASN A 145 3.81 -21.69 0.16
N ALA A 146 2.96 -21.46 -0.84
CA ALA A 146 2.50 -22.54 -1.72
C ALA A 146 3.65 -23.17 -2.50
N ARG A 147 4.56 -22.36 -3.05
CA ARG A 147 5.77 -22.84 -3.75
C ARG A 147 6.72 -23.56 -2.81
N ALA A 148 6.96 -23.04 -1.62
CA ALA A 148 7.80 -23.70 -0.61
C ALA A 148 7.24 -25.07 -0.19
N ALA A 149 5.91 -25.17 -0.01
CA ALA A 149 5.27 -26.44 0.29
C ALA A 149 5.41 -27.46 -0.86
N GLN A 150 5.34 -27.01 -2.12
CA GLN A 150 5.60 -27.87 -3.28
C GLN A 150 7.07 -28.31 -3.34
N GLN A 151 8.01 -27.39 -3.09
CA GLN A 151 9.44 -27.71 -3.04
C GLN A 151 9.76 -28.74 -1.95
N LEU A 152 9.15 -28.62 -0.76
CA LEU A 152 9.30 -29.60 0.32
C LEU A 152 8.78 -30.99 -0.10
N ARG A 153 7.65 -31.08 -0.79
CA ARG A 153 7.12 -32.36 -1.28
C ARG A 153 8.05 -33.00 -2.30
N LEU A 154 8.59 -32.22 -3.23
CA LEU A 154 9.55 -32.70 -4.22
C LEU A 154 10.86 -33.16 -3.55
N GLN A 155 11.35 -32.40 -2.56
CA GLN A 155 12.54 -32.77 -1.81
C GLN A 155 12.35 -34.09 -1.07
N LEU A 156 11.23 -34.26 -0.35
CA LEU A 156 10.91 -35.51 0.34
C LEU A 156 10.78 -36.70 -0.64
N ALA A 157 10.23 -36.48 -1.83
CA ALA A 157 10.14 -37.52 -2.86
C ALA A 157 11.54 -37.94 -3.38
N VAL A 158 12.44 -36.98 -3.62
CA VAL A 158 13.83 -37.26 -4.03
C VAL A 158 14.62 -37.94 -2.92
N GLU A 159 14.41 -37.52 -1.67
CA GLU A 159 15.02 -38.17 -0.51
C GLU A 159 14.58 -39.63 -0.40
N GLY A 160 13.29 -39.94 -0.61
CA GLY A 160 12.78 -41.31 -0.65
C GLY A 160 13.40 -42.15 -1.77
N LEU A 161 13.56 -41.59 -2.98
CA LEU A 161 14.23 -42.28 -4.09
C LEU A 161 15.71 -42.55 -3.79
N SER A 162 16.41 -41.62 -3.14
CA SER A 162 17.82 -41.79 -2.77
C SER A 162 18.04 -42.95 -1.79
N VAL A 163 17.12 -43.19 -0.86
CA VAL A 163 17.16 -44.34 0.05
C VAL A 163 17.13 -45.64 -0.74
N ALA A 164 16.22 -45.74 -1.73
CA ALA A 164 16.10 -46.93 -2.57
C ALA A 164 17.39 -47.17 -3.37
N ALA A 165 17.93 -46.13 -4.01
CA ALA A 165 19.16 -46.22 -4.78
C ALA A 165 20.38 -46.62 -3.91
N ILE A 166 20.61 -45.94 -2.79
CA ILE A 166 21.72 -46.23 -1.86
C ILE A 166 21.59 -47.66 -1.33
N SER A 167 20.40 -48.07 -0.90
CA SER A 167 20.17 -49.41 -0.36
C SER A 167 20.48 -50.50 -1.39
N TYR A 168 20.06 -50.31 -2.65
CA TYR A 168 20.35 -51.25 -3.73
C TYR A 168 21.86 -51.40 -3.97
N TYR A 169 22.58 -50.28 -4.08
CA TYR A 169 24.03 -50.31 -4.28
C TYR A 169 24.77 -50.95 -3.10
N LEU A 170 24.38 -50.65 -1.86
CA LEU A 170 25.02 -51.18 -0.67
C LEU A 170 24.82 -52.70 -0.55
N VAL A 171 23.61 -53.18 -0.83
CA VAL A 171 23.30 -54.62 -0.89
C VAL A 171 24.15 -55.30 -1.96
N GLY A 172 24.25 -54.71 -3.15
CA GLY A 172 25.09 -55.24 -4.23
C GLY A 172 26.57 -55.35 -3.83
N LEU A 173 27.13 -54.29 -3.24
CA LEU A 173 28.52 -54.25 -2.79
C LEU A 173 28.81 -55.32 -1.73
N LEU A 174 27.93 -55.46 -0.75
CA LEU A 174 28.06 -56.47 0.29
C LEU A 174 27.90 -57.90 -0.25
N GLY A 175 27.05 -58.09 -1.26
CA GLY A 175 26.95 -59.36 -1.98
C GLY A 175 28.25 -59.78 -2.67
N TYR A 176 28.93 -58.83 -3.31
CA TYR A 176 30.26 -59.09 -3.88
C TYR A 176 31.31 -59.39 -2.78
N ALA A 177 31.28 -58.67 -1.67
CA ALA A 177 32.17 -58.94 -0.54
C ALA A 177 31.95 -60.34 0.05
N GLY A 178 30.69 -60.79 0.19
CA GLY A 178 30.36 -62.14 0.64
C GLY A 178 30.88 -63.23 -0.30
N LYS A 179 30.75 -63.03 -1.62
CA LYS A 179 31.33 -63.94 -2.63
C LYS A 179 32.86 -64.00 -2.53
N ALA A 180 33.52 -62.87 -2.32
CA ALA A 180 34.97 -62.80 -2.14
C ALA A 180 35.43 -63.52 -0.84
N ALA A 181 34.69 -63.38 0.26
CA ALA A 181 34.97 -64.07 1.52
C ALA A 181 34.84 -65.60 1.40
N LYS A 182 33.83 -66.08 0.66
CA LYS A 182 33.70 -67.52 0.33
C LYS A 182 34.88 -67.99 -0.52
N ALA A 183 35.28 -67.21 -1.53
CA ALA A 183 36.44 -67.51 -2.36
C ALA A 183 37.76 -67.53 -1.55
N ALA A 184 37.83 -66.77 -0.44
CA ALA A 184 38.95 -66.75 0.50
C ALA A 184 38.94 -67.90 1.56
N GLY A 185 37.97 -68.83 1.49
CA GLY A 185 37.95 -70.05 2.31
C GLY A 185 37.11 -69.99 3.60
N LEU A 186 36.32 -68.94 3.82
CA LEU A 186 35.39 -68.92 4.96
C LEU A 186 34.15 -69.80 4.69
N PRO A 187 33.70 -70.63 5.67
CA PRO A 187 32.54 -71.52 5.54
C PRO A 187 31.21 -70.75 5.69
N ILE A 188 31.02 -69.70 4.91
CA ILE A 188 29.81 -68.88 4.91
C ILE A 188 28.96 -69.29 3.71
N ASN A 189 27.68 -69.59 3.94
CA ASN A 189 26.74 -69.87 2.86
C ASN A 189 26.22 -68.52 2.31
N PRO A 190 26.71 -68.06 1.14
CA PRO A 190 26.58 -66.67 0.72
C PRO A 190 25.13 -66.29 0.42
N ASP A 191 24.29 -67.24 -0.01
CA ASP A 191 22.89 -66.98 -0.33
C ASP A 191 22.05 -66.70 0.92
N LEU A 192 22.33 -67.41 2.02
CA LEU A 192 21.65 -67.23 3.31
C LEU A 192 22.13 -65.96 4.03
N ALA A 193 23.43 -65.67 3.93
CA ALA A 193 24.01 -64.42 4.42
C ALA A 193 23.45 -63.20 3.68
N LEU A 194 23.33 -63.27 2.34
CA LEU A 194 22.71 -62.23 1.52
C LEU A 194 21.25 -61.99 1.89
N GLY A 195 20.46 -63.05 2.08
CA GLY A 195 19.03 -62.95 2.44
C GLY A 195 18.78 -62.21 3.77
N ILE A 196 19.66 -62.38 4.77
CA ILE A 196 19.57 -61.67 6.06
C ILE A 196 20.13 -60.25 5.96
N LEU A 197 21.13 -60.03 5.11
CA LEU A 197 21.82 -58.75 5.01
C LEU A 197 20.98 -57.67 4.32
N VAL A 198 20.14 -58.06 3.36
CA VAL A 198 19.21 -57.15 2.65
C VAL A 198 18.31 -56.34 3.61
N PRO A 199 17.51 -56.95 4.49
CA PRO A 199 16.64 -56.21 5.42
C PRO A 199 17.44 -55.42 6.46
N VAL A 200 18.60 -55.92 6.90
CA VAL A 200 19.46 -55.22 7.87
C VAL A 200 20.02 -53.94 7.28
N VAL A 201 20.54 -53.99 6.05
CA VAL A 201 21.09 -52.84 5.33
C VAL A 201 20.02 -51.82 5.01
N ALA A 202 18.86 -52.27 4.51
CA ALA A 202 17.72 -51.39 4.25
C ALA A 202 17.27 -50.67 5.54
N GLY A 203 17.16 -51.40 6.67
CA GLY A 203 16.83 -50.82 7.96
C GLY A 203 17.90 -49.85 8.49
N ALA A 204 19.19 -50.17 8.31
CA ALA A 204 20.30 -49.33 8.74
C ALA A 204 20.38 -48.00 7.97
N VAL A 205 20.23 -48.04 6.63
CA VAL A 205 20.22 -46.84 5.79
C VAL A 205 19.01 -45.97 6.15
N TRP A 206 17.84 -46.57 6.34
CA TRP A 206 16.64 -45.85 6.76
C TRP A 206 16.81 -45.17 8.13
N LEU A 207 17.36 -45.87 9.13
CA LEU A 207 17.63 -45.30 10.46
C LEU A 207 18.70 -44.20 10.42
N ALA A 208 19.75 -44.38 9.63
CA ALA A 208 20.82 -43.39 9.47
C ALA A 208 20.26 -42.09 8.89
N GLN A 209 19.49 -42.17 7.80
CA GLN A 209 18.89 -40.99 7.17
C GLN A 209 17.86 -40.32 8.09
N ARG A 210 17.03 -41.10 8.78
CA ARG A 210 16.08 -40.57 9.79
C ARG A 210 16.80 -39.83 10.93
N ARG A 211 17.95 -40.31 11.39
CA ARG A 211 18.77 -39.62 12.40
C ARG A 211 19.39 -38.32 11.89
N VAL A 212 19.84 -38.28 10.64
CA VAL A 212 20.38 -37.07 10.03
C VAL A 212 19.30 -35.98 9.94
N HIS A 213 18.11 -36.32 9.46
CA HIS A 213 16.98 -35.38 9.43
C HIS A 213 16.60 -34.86 10.82
N HIS A 214 16.58 -35.71 11.84
CA HIS A 214 16.30 -35.28 13.22
C HIS A 214 17.37 -34.35 13.81
N ARG A 215 18.64 -34.50 13.42
CA ARG A 215 19.72 -33.60 13.88
C ARG A 215 19.69 -32.23 13.20
N ILE A 216 19.30 -32.19 11.92
CA ILE A 216 19.19 -30.94 11.16
C ILE A 216 17.97 -30.13 11.63
N GLY A 217 16.84 -30.79 11.92
CA GLY A 217 15.65 -30.13 12.50
C GLY A 217 15.87 -29.50 13.89
N ARG A 218 16.92 -29.91 14.63
CA ARG A 218 17.27 -29.34 15.94
C ARG A 218 18.23 -28.14 15.88
N ARG A 219 18.86 -27.87 14.74
CA ARG A 219 19.81 -26.74 14.56
C ARG A 219 19.18 -25.48 13.96
N GLY A 220 17.96 -25.56 13.43
CA GLY A 220 17.20 -24.40 12.92
C GLY A 220 16.24 -23.76 13.93
N ALA A 221 16.25 -24.21 15.20
CA ALA A 221 15.34 -23.75 16.26
C ALA A 221 16.05 -23.04 17.42
N THR A 222 17.29 -22.58 17.21
CA THR A 222 18.06 -21.73 18.13
C THR A 222 18.50 -20.47 17.42
#